data_AF-A0A382BF32-F1
#
_entry.id   AF-A0A382BF32-F1
#
_cell.length_a   1.000
_cell.length_b   1.000
_cell.length_c   1.000
_cell.angle_alpha   90.00
_cell.angle_beta   90.00
_cell.angle_gamma   90.00
#
_symmetry.space_group_name_H-M   'P 1'
#
loop_
_entity.id
_entity.type
_entity.pdbx_description
1 polymer ?
#
loop_
_entity_poly.entity_id
_entity_poly.type
_entity_poly.pdbx_seq_one_letter_code
_entity_poly.pdbx_strand_id
1 'polypeptide(L)'
;MIFSFNNLSFLGIPKPFQLLPIFSLIIFFLSFTSSSLAEEEKKFQLQVYMTKKQAFEVAFPDADKVEKERQWLTDVQRQAIGELCLQTIKETRFTFYVGKKNGKPMGYMLIDNIIGKSFPITFFTLLNIDGTVRGVEIMVYREPQGW
;
A
#
# COMPACT_ATOMS: atom_id res chain seq x y z
N MET A 1 -35.07 -5.00 -102.25
CA MET A 1 -34.03 -6.02 -102.51
C MET A 1 -32.84 -5.63 -101.66
N ILE A 2 -32.31 -6.37 -100.69
CA ILE A 2 -32.34 -7.80 -100.35
C ILE A 2 -32.18 -7.89 -98.83
N PHE A 3 -32.88 -8.84 -98.21
CA PHE A 3 -32.73 -9.30 -96.83
C PHE A 3 -31.38 -10.00 -96.59
N SER A 4 -30.89 -9.99 -95.35
CA SER A 4 -30.77 -11.21 -94.51
C SER A 4 -29.48 -11.32 -93.68
N PHE A 5 -29.70 -11.44 -92.36
CA PHE A 5 -29.04 -12.26 -91.33
C PHE A 5 -27.56 -12.67 -91.45
N ASN A 6 -26.80 -12.47 -90.35
CA ASN A 6 -26.43 -13.62 -89.50
C ASN A 6 -25.93 -13.23 -88.10
N ASN A 7 -26.31 -14.10 -87.16
CA ASN A 7 -25.93 -14.19 -85.74
C ASN A 7 -24.43 -14.28 -85.47
N LEU A 8 -24.01 -13.85 -84.28
CA LEU A 8 -23.08 -14.59 -83.39
C LEU A 8 -23.14 -13.94 -81.98
N SER A 9 -23.88 -14.54 -81.05
CA SER A 9 -23.39 -15.35 -79.92
C SER A 9 -22.85 -14.58 -78.71
N PHE A 10 -23.66 -14.65 -77.64
CA PHE A 10 -23.27 -15.15 -76.32
C PHE A 10 -22.31 -14.31 -75.48
N LEU A 11 -22.87 -13.68 -74.43
CA LEU A 11 -22.34 -13.78 -73.07
C LEU A 11 -23.46 -13.39 -72.08
N GLY A 12 -24.08 -14.40 -71.47
CA GLY A 12 -24.54 -14.30 -70.09
C GLY A 12 -23.31 -14.19 -69.17
N ILE A 13 -23.36 -13.85 -67.89
CA ILE A 13 -24.35 -14.04 -66.83
C ILE A 13 -24.02 -12.95 -65.73
N PRO A 14 -24.42 -13.06 -64.45
CA PRO A 14 -25.50 -12.38 -63.74
C PRO A 14 -25.11 -11.15 -62.88
N LYS A 15 -26.13 -10.51 -62.28
CA LYS A 15 -26.06 -9.46 -61.23
C LYS A 15 -25.53 -10.02 -59.86
N PRO A 16 -25.50 -9.22 -58.78
CA PRO A 16 -24.34 -8.53 -58.20
C PRO A 16 -23.86 -9.17 -56.87
N PHE A 17 -22.57 -9.42 -56.71
CA PHE A 17 -22.04 -9.98 -55.47
C PHE A 17 -21.56 -8.87 -54.53
N GLN A 18 -22.36 -8.56 -53.51
CA GLN A 18 -21.96 -7.70 -52.39
C GLN A 18 -20.94 -8.43 -51.52
N LEU A 19 -19.67 -8.06 -51.60
CA LEU A 19 -18.66 -8.45 -50.62
C LEU A 19 -18.52 -7.33 -49.58
N LEU A 20 -19.06 -7.61 -48.40
CA LEU A 20 -18.97 -6.82 -47.17
C LEU A 20 -17.51 -6.46 -46.82
N PRO A 21 -17.28 -5.34 -46.12
CA PRO A 21 -15.95 -4.81 -45.87
C PRO A 21 -15.17 -5.67 -44.86
N ILE A 22 -14.13 -6.36 -45.35
CA ILE A 22 -13.12 -7.09 -44.54
C ILE A 22 -12.36 -6.15 -43.58
N PHE A 23 -12.55 -4.84 -43.71
CA PHE A 23 -11.95 -3.82 -42.86
C PHE A 23 -12.49 -3.80 -41.41
N SER A 24 -13.65 -4.41 -41.13
CA SER A 24 -14.26 -4.34 -39.79
C SER A 24 -13.59 -5.23 -38.74
N LEU A 25 -12.86 -6.28 -39.13
CA LEU A 25 -12.34 -7.26 -38.17
C LEU A 25 -11.01 -6.82 -37.52
N ILE A 26 -10.22 -6.00 -38.21
CA ILE A 26 -8.94 -5.48 -37.72
C ILE A 26 -9.14 -4.41 -36.63
N ILE A 27 -10.21 -3.62 -36.73
CA ILE A 27 -10.54 -2.60 -35.72
C ILE A 27 -11.01 -3.25 -34.41
N PHE A 28 -11.65 -4.43 -34.47
CA PHE A 28 -12.08 -5.15 -33.28
C PHE A 28 -10.91 -5.79 -32.51
N PHE A 29 -9.89 -6.28 -33.21
CA PHE A 29 -8.68 -6.82 -32.57
C PHE A 29 -7.79 -5.73 -31.95
N LEU A 30 -7.75 -4.53 -32.52
CA LEU A 30 -7.01 -3.40 -31.95
C LEU A 30 -7.67 -2.81 -30.69
N SER A 31 -8.97 -3.06 -30.51
CA SER A 31 -9.73 -2.50 -29.37
C SER A 31 -9.64 -3.34 -28.10
N PHE A 32 -9.11 -4.58 -28.17
CA PHE A 32 -9.16 -5.52 -27.03
C PHE A 32 -7.84 -5.68 -26.27
N THR A 33 -6.71 -5.18 -26.77
CA THR A 33 -5.40 -5.36 -26.12
C THR A 33 -5.00 -4.22 -25.17
N SER A 34 -5.82 -3.18 -25.02
CA SER A 34 -5.55 -2.06 -24.10
C SER A 34 -6.22 -2.20 -22.74
N SER A 35 -6.62 -3.41 -22.34
CA SER A 35 -6.77 -3.72 -20.91
C SER A 35 -5.38 -3.93 -20.32
N SER A 36 -4.54 -2.89 -20.36
CA SER A 36 -3.38 -2.84 -19.48
C SER A 36 -3.94 -2.95 -18.07
N LEU A 37 -3.56 -4.01 -17.36
CA LEU A 37 -3.46 -4.00 -15.91
C LEU A 37 -2.55 -2.82 -15.55
N ALA A 38 -3.14 -1.62 -15.48
CA ALA A 38 -2.48 -0.47 -14.94
C ALA A 38 -2.31 -0.79 -13.46
N GLU A 39 -1.11 -1.23 -13.07
CA GLU A 39 -0.68 -1.07 -11.70
C GLU A 39 -0.86 0.41 -11.38
N GLU A 40 -1.90 0.73 -10.60
CA GLU A 40 -2.07 2.05 -10.04
C GLU A 40 -0.74 2.45 -9.41
N GLU A 41 -0.10 3.46 -9.97
CA GLU A 41 1.18 3.95 -9.47
C GLU A 41 1.00 4.30 -7.99
N LYS A 42 1.69 3.57 -7.10
CA LYS A 42 1.56 3.72 -5.65
C LYS A 42 1.99 5.14 -5.25
N LYS A 43 1.05 6.07 -5.19
CA LYS A 43 1.31 7.48 -4.93
C LYS A 43 1.60 7.70 -3.46
N PHE A 44 2.81 8.15 -3.14
CA PHE A 44 3.18 8.59 -1.80
C PHE A 44 2.30 9.77 -1.35
N GLN A 45 1.64 9.65 -0.21
CA GLN A 45 0.86 10.72 0.41
C GLN A 45 1.21 10.83 1.88
N LEU A 46 1.78 11.96 2.30
CA LEU A 46 2.20 12.18 3.67
C LEU A 46 1.08 12.81 4.50
N GLN A 47 0.71 12.14 5.59
CA GLN A 47 -0.19 12.64 6.61
C GLN A 47 0.51 12.58 7.97
N VAL A 48 0.68 13.73 8.63
CA VAL A 48 1.28 13.83 9.97
C VAL A 48 0.16 14.14 10.96
N TYR A 49 -0.17 13.17 11.82
CA TYR A 49 -1.17 13.35 12.87
C TYR A 49 -0.54 13.92 14.13
N MET A 50 0.69 13.51 14.44
CA MET A 50 1.32 13.85 15.70
C MET A 50 2.83 14.03 15.59
N THR A 51 3.33 15.14 16.10
CA THR A 51 4.76 15.31 16.36
C THR A 51 5.17 14.48 17.58
N LYS A 52 6.47 14.22 17.72
CA LYS A 52 6.99 13.53 18.90
C LYS A 52 6.70 14.25 20.22
N LYS A 53 6.69 15.58 20.22
CA LYS A 53 6.35 16.37 21.41
C LYS A 53 4.89 16.15 21.81
N GLN A 54 3.98 16.24 20.85
CA GLN A 54 2.55 15.96 21.08
C GLN A 54 2.35 14.50 21.53
N ALA A 55 3.10 13.55 20.98
CA ALA A 55 3.07 12.15 21.43
C ALA A 55 3.47 12.01 22.90
N PHE A 56 4.45 12.77 23.39
CA PHE A 56 4.79 12.78 24.81
C PHE A 56 3.69 13.38 25.68
N GLU A 57 3.02 14.44 25.22
CA GLU A 57 1.90 15.06 25.94
C GLU A 57 0.71 14.09 26.06
N VAL A 58 0.44 13.32 25.00
CA VAL A 58 -0.59 12.26 25.00
C VAL A 58 -0.17 11.06 25.86
N ALA A 59 1.07 10.61 25.75
CA ALA A 59 1.58 9.45 26.47
C ALA A 59 1.73 9.67 27.97
N PHE A 60 2.20 10.87 28.36
CA PHE A 60 2.62 11.20 29.71
C PHE A 60 2.09 12.57 30.13
N PRO A 61 0.76 12.73 30.27
CA PRO A 61 0.18 14.00 30.69
C PRO A 61 0.73 14.41 32.06
N ASP A 62 1.14 15.67 32.18
CA ASP A 62 1.74 16.24 33.40
C ASP A 62 3.04 15.57 33.87
N ALA A 63 3.78 14.90 32.99
CA ALA A 63 5.11 14.41 33.35
C ALA A 63 6.08 15.59 33.55
N ASP A 64 6.90 15.52 34.60
CA ASP A 64 7.96 16.50 34.85
C ASP A 64 9.07 16.39 33.80
N LYS A 65 9.31 15.16 33.31
CA LYS A 65 10.29 14.86 32.27
C LYS A 65 9.98 13.54 31.56
N VAL A 66 10.51 13.42 30.35
CA VAL A 66 10.54 12.18 29.59
C VAL A 66 11.99 11.79 29.35
N GLU A 67 12.36 10.60 29.80
CA GLU A 67 13.70 10.04 29.63
C GLU A 67 13.73 8.99 28.52
N LYS A 68 14.92 8.75 27.93
CA LYS A 68 15.12 7.66 26.98
C LYS A 68 15.85 6.52 27.67
N GLU A 69 15.26 5.34 27.66
CA GLU A 69 15.86 4.11 28.13
C GLU A 69 16.09 3.16 26.94
N ARG A 70 17.30 2.63 26.85
CA ARG A 70 17.72 1.75 25.75
C ARG A 70 17.87 0.35 26.29
N GLN A 71 17.09 -0.58 25.75
CA GLN A 71 17.15 -1.99 26.10
C GLN A 71 17.77 -2.77 24.95
N TRP A 72 18.96 -3.32 25.16
CA TRP A 72 19.65 -4.15 24.19
C TRP A 72 19.19 -5.60 24.33
N LEU A 73 18.89 -6.25 23.21
CA LEU A 73 18.38 -7.61 23.19
C LEU A 73 19.51 -8.61 22.99
N THR A 74 19.57 -9.60 23.87
CA THR A 74 20.40 -10.79 23.64
C THR A 74 19.82 -11.64 22.50
N ASP A 75 20.63 -12.53 21.94
CA ASP A 75 20.18 -13.43 20.87
C ASP A 75 19.03 -14.32 21.35
N VAL A 76 19.09 -14.80 22.60
CA VAL A 76 18.02 -15.58 23.24
C VAL A 76 16.73 -14.77 23.36
N GLN A 77 16.81 -13.50 23.75
CA GLN A 77 15.63 -12.63 23.83
C GLN A 77 15.03 -12.36 22.44
N ARG A 78 15.87 -12.10 21.42
CA ARG A 78 15.38 -11.90 20.04
C ARG A 78 14.68 -13.15 19.50
N GLN A 79 15.23 -14.33 19.78
CA GLN A 79 14.60 -15.59 19.41
C GLN A 79 13.25 -15.76 20.12
N ALA A 80 13.20 -15.60 21.45
CA ALA A 80 11.97 -15.76 22.22
C ALA A 80 10.87 -14.78 21.79
N ILE A 81 11.20 -13.51 21.59
CA ILE A 81 10.25 -12.51 21.07
C ILE A 81 9.78 -12.93 19.67
N GLY A 82 10.70 -13.40 18.83
CA GLY A 82 10.36 -13.83 17.48
C GLY A 82 9.43 -15.03 17.42
N GLU A 83 9.61 -16.01 18.31
CA GLU A 83 8.71 -17.15 18.47
C GLU A 83 7.31 -16.69 18.94
N LEU A 84 7.23 -15.76 19.88
CA LEU A 84 5.97 -15.20 20.37
C LEU A 84 5.23 -14.40 19.28
N CYS A 85 5.95 -13.63 18.48
CA CYS A 85 5.40 -12.78 17.43
C CYS A 85 5.23 -13.50 16.09
N LEU A 86 5.70 -14.75 15.97
CA LEU A 86 5.80 -15.50 14.72
C LEU A 86 6.56 -14.75 13.61
N GLN A 87 7.60 -14.01 14.01
CA GLN A 87 8.39 -13.14 13.13
C GLN A 87 9.86 -13.14 13.54
N THR A 88 10.78 -12.98 12.59
CA THR A 88 12.19 -12.79 12.93
C THR A 88 12.44 -11.37 13.41
N ILE A 89 12.88 -11.20 14.66
CA ILE A 89 13.27 -9.91 15.23
C ILE A 89 14.69 -9.56 14.76
N LYS A 90 14.81 -8.50 13.96
CA LYS A 90 16.09 -8.01 13.45
C LYS A 90 16.68 -6.91 14.34
N GLU A 91 15.83 -6.30 15.15
CA GLU A 91 16.15 -5.22 16.07
C GLU A 91 17.08 -5.75 17.16
N THR A 92 18.21 -5.10 17.36
CA THR A 92 19.14 -5.43 18.46
C THR A 92 18.86 -4.61 19.72
N ARG A 93 17.96 -3.63 19.63
CA ARG A 93 17.67 -2.68 20.71
C ARG A 93 16.33 -1.99 20.54
N PHE A 94 15.57 -1.89 21.63
CA PHE A 94 14.43 -1.00 21.74
C PHE A 94 14.77 0.27 22.52
N THR A 95 14.19 1.41 22.11
CA THR A 95 14.30 2.68 22.84
C THR A 95 12.94 3.04 23.41
N PHE A 96 12.79 2.89 24.72
CA PHE A 96 11.62 3.31 25.46
C PHE A 96 11.76 4.77 25.86
N TYR A 97 10.65 5.49 25.78
CA TYR A 97 10.47 6.79 26.41
C TYR A 97 9.74 6.59 27.72
N VAL A 98 10.24 7.17 28.80
CA VAL A 98 9.72 6.96 30.15
C VAL A 98 9.28 8.31 30.71
N GLY A 99 7.98 8.53 30.80
CA GLY A 99 7.43 9.68 31.50
C GLY A 99 7.63 9.51 33.01
N LYS A 100 8.15 10.54 33.67
CA LYS A 100 8.34 10.56 35.12
C LYS A 100 7.58 11.71 35.74
N LYS A 101 6.87 11.43 36.84
CA LYS A 101 6.21 12.42 37.70
C LYS A 101 6.61 12.17 39.14
N ASN A 102 7.12 13.18 39.82
CA ASN A 102 7.69 13.08 41.16
C ASN A 102 8.77 11.97 41.26
N GLY A 103 9.59 11.83 40.20
CA GLY A 103 10.64 10.82 40.10
C GLY A 103 10.18 9.39 39.84
N LYS A 104 8.86 9.11 39.81
CA LYS A 104 8.31 7.77 39.55
C LYS A 104 7.92 7.60 38.08
N PRO A 105 8.17 6.42 37.47
CA PRO A 105 7.72 6.16 36.11
C PRO A 105 6.19 6.13 36.05
N MET A 106 5.62 6.73 35.01
CA MET A 106 4.18 6.71 34.71
C MET A 106 3.81 5.57 33.75
N GLY A 107 4.80 5.05 33.04
CA GLY A 107 4.65 4.05 31.98
C GLY A 107 5.76 4.20 30.95
N TYR A 108 5.65 3.47 29.86
CA TYR A 108 6.63 3.46 28.78
C TYR A 108 5.96 3.72 27.44
N MET A 109 6.69 4.33 26.52
CA MET A 109 6.26 4.50 25.14
C MET A 109 7.36 4.00 24.21
N LEU A 110 6.99 3.17 23.24
CA LEU A 110 7.87 2.73 22.16
C LEU A 110 7.37 3.34 20.86
N ILE A 111 8.25 4.00 20.09
CA ILE A 111 7.93 4.49 18.75
C ILE A 111 8.50 3.49 17.74
N ASP A 112 7.67 3.03 16.81
CA ASP A 112 8.06 2.04 15.81
C ASP A 112 7.56 2.39 14.40
N ASN A 113 8.09 1.69 13.40
CA ASN A 113 7.72 1.84 12.00
C ASN A 113 7.47 0.47 11.36
N ILE A 114 6.28 0.29 10.78
CA ILE A 114 5.94 -0.91 10.02
C ILE A 114 5.68 -0.52 8.56
N ILE A 115 6.09 -1.37 7.62
CA ILE A 115 5.67 -1.20 6.22
C ILE A 115 4.19 -1.57 6.13
N GLY A 116 3.36 -0.64 5.62
CA GLY A 116 1.96 -0.88 5.30
C GLY A 116 1.80 -1.67 3.99
N LYS A 117 0.90 -1.23 3.11
CA LYS A 117 0.74 -1.82 1.77
C LYS A 117 1.95 -1.51 0.88
N SER A 118 2.55 -0.34 1.07
CA SER A 118 3.57 0.24 0.20
C SER A 118 4.58 1.09 0.95
N PHE A 119 4.15 1.79 2.00
CA PHE A 119 4.94 2.82 2.67
C PHE A 119 4.94 2.65 4.20
N PRO A 120 5.96 3.19 4.90
CA PRO A 120 6.04 3.07 6.35
C PRO A 120 4.94 3.84 7.09
N ILE A 121 4.36 3.20 8.10
CA ILE A 121 3.46 3.80 9.08
C ILE A 121 4.27 3.96 10.38
N THR A 122 4.37 5.18 10.89
CA THR A 122 5.00 5.47 12.17
C THR A 122 3.93 5.56 13.24
N PHE A 123 4.07 4.78 14.31
CA PHE A 123 3.13 4.74 15.42
C PHE A 123 3.89 4.65 16.74
N PHE A 124 3.19 4.84 17.85
CA PHE A 124 3.72 4.51 19.17
C PHE A 124 2.80 3.58 19.94
N THR A 125 3.40 2.75 20.79
CA THR A 125 2.72 1.85 21.72
C THR A 125 2.96 2.35 23.14
N LEU A 126 1.87 2.51 23.90
CA LEU A 126 1.88 2.88 25.32
C LEU A 126 1.80 1.62 26.17
N LEU A 127 2.71 1.54 27.15
CA LEU A 127 2.78 0.45 28.11
C LEU A 127 2.56 0.98 29.53
N ASN A 128 1.81 0.21 30.31
CA ASN A 128 1.75 0.35 31.76
C ASN A 128 3.11 0.04 32.39
N ILE A 129 3.26 0.35 33.69
CA ILE A 129 4.50 0.06 34.44
C ILE A 129 4.81 -1.45 34.49
N ASP A 130 3.78 -2.29 34.44
CA ASP A 130 3.89 -3.75 34.38
C ASP A 130 4.18 -4.31 32.97
N GLY A 131 4.29 -3.44 31.96
CA GLY A 131 4.56 -3.81 30.57
C GLY A 131 3.32 -4.19 29.76
N THR A 132 2.12 -4.17 30.33
CA THR A 132 0.88 -4.40 29.56
C THR A 132 0.57 -3.23 28.63
N VAL A 133 0.04 -3.51 27.44
CA VAL A 133 -0.32 -2.48 26.46
C VAL A 133 -1.56 -1.73 26.92
N ARG A 134 -1.48 -0.39 26.97
CA ARG A 134 -2.61 0.50 27.26
C ARG A 134 -3.18 1.16 26.01
N GLY A 135 -2.37 1.37 24.98
CA GLY A 135 -2.82 2.02 23.75
C GLY A 135 -1.79 2.01 22.63
N VAL A 136 -2.26 2.29 21.42
CA VAL A 136 -1.44 2.40 20.20
C VAL A 136 -1.99 3.56 19.38
N GLU A 137 -1.12 4.46 18.91
CA GLU A 137 -1.52 5.66 18.18
C GLU A 137 -0.62 5.92 16.97
N ILE A 138 -1.22 6.37 15.87
CA ILE A 138 -0.49 6.70 14.64
C ILE A 138 0.10 8.11 14.76
N MET A 139 1.38 8.25 14.42
CA MET A 139 2.07 9.54 14.33
C MET A 139 2.11 10.06 12.90
N VAL A 140 2.50 9.19 11.96
CA VAL A 140 2.70 9.56 10.55
C VAL A 140 2.25 8.41 9.65
N TYR A 141 1.37 8.72 8.70
CA TYR A 141 0.85 7.78 7.71
C TYR A 141 1.28 8.24 6.32
N ARG A 142 1.77 7.30 5.49
CA ARG A 142 2.44 7.61 4.22
C ARG A 142 1.81 6.93 3.00
N GLU A 143 0.60 6.41 3.17
CA GLU A 143 -0.13 5.71 2.11
C GLU A 143 -1.20 6.63 1.50
N PRO A 144 -1.58 6.41 0.24
CA PRO A 144 -2.75 7.05 -0.32
C PRO A 144 -3.99 6.69 0.50
N GLN A 145 -4.81 7.68 0.84
CA GLN A 145 -6.02 7.49 1.63
C GLN A 145 -7.06 6.72 0.80
N GLY A 146 -7.44 5.52 1.26
CA GLY A 146 -8.61 4.80 0.76
C GLY A 146 -8.35 3.47 0.06
N TRP A 147 -9.36 2.61 0.15
CA TRP A 147 -9.83 1.79 -0.97
C TRP A 147 -11.07 2.49 -1.54
#